data_AF-A0A5B2W1D2-F1
#
_entry.id   AF-A0A5B2W1D2-F1
#
_cell.length_a   1.000
_cell.length_b   1.000
_cell.length_c   1.000
_cell.angle_alpha   90.00
_cell.angle_beta   90.00
_cell.angle_gamma   90.00
#
_symmetry.space_group_name_H-M   'P 1'
#
loop_
_entity.id
_entity.type
_entity.pdbx_description
1 polymer ?
#
loop_
_entity_poly.entity_id
_entity_poly.type
_entity_poly.pdbx_seq_one_letter_code
_entity_poly.pdbx_strand_id
1 'polypeptide(L)'
;MPAGACFWAGHVLCLAPDGNVSICVISHGRHGVIGNLFDEPAETVVARGVAFRRRLETEGRCRVGHCSTCRKPEGSVYAKHQRRLQVA
;
A
#
# COMPACT_ATOMS: atom_id res chain seq x y z
N MET A 1 -9.10 11.66 11.01
CA MET A 1 -8.37 10.73 10.13
C MET A 1 -6.92 11.13 10.13
N PRO A 2 -5.95 10.21 10.33
CA PRO A 2 -4.55 10.54 10.18
C PRO A 2 -4.27 11.10 8.78
N ALA A 3 -3.41 12.11 8.69
CA ALA A 3 -3.16 12.85 7.46
C ALA A 3 -2.18 12.08 6.56
N GLY A 4 -1.11 11.52 7.14
CA GLY A 4 -0.04 10.83 6.43
C GLY A 4 -0.31 9.35 6.16
N ALA A 5 0.55 8.73 5.34
CA ALA A 5 0.45 7.32 4.99
C ALA A 5 0.57 6.38 6.21
N CYS A 6 -0.08 5.22 6.16
CA CYS A 6 0.17 4.17 7.15
C CYS A 6 1.44 3.41 6.77
N PHE A 7 2.02 2.73 7.77
CA PHE A 7 3.17 1.86 7.54
C PHE A 7 2.86 0.79 6.49
N TRP A 8 1.71 0.12 6.62
CA TRP A 8 1.36 -1.05 5.80
C TRP A 8 1.18 -0.71 4.32
N ALA A 9 0.49 0.39 4.00
CA ALA A 9 0.12 0.70 2.62
C ALA A 9 1.36 1.00 1.77
N GLY A 10 1.64 0.06 0.85
CA GLY A 10 2.72 0.11 -0.13
C GLY A 10 4.08 -0.35 0.36
N HIS A 11 4.26 -0.67 1.66
CA HIS A 11 5.46 -1.37 2.15
C HIS A 11 5.21 -2.86 2.37
N VAL A 12 3.96 -3.24 2.62
CA VAL A 12 3.55 -4.63 2.80
C VAL A 12 2.30 -4.87 1.96
N LEU A 13 2.30 -5.98 1.24
CA LEU A 13 1.17 -6.44 0.45
C LEU A 13 0.64 -7.75 1.04
N CYS A 14 -0.66 -7.97 0.97
CA CYS A 14 -1.28 -9.22 1.38
C CYS A 14 -1.78 -9.97 0.14
N LEU A 15 -1.28 -11.18 -0.06
CA LEU A 15 -1.71 -12.08 -1.12
C LEU A 15 -2.77 -13.05 -0.57
N ALA A 16 -3.93 -13.09 -1.21
CA ALA A 16 -4.97 -14.06 -0.94
C ALA A 16 -4.77 -15.34 -1.78
N PRO A 17 -5.38 -16.48 -1.40
CA PRO A 17 -5.25 -17.75 -2.12
C PRO A 17 -5.78 -17.74 -3.56
N ASP A 18 -6.66 -16.78 -3.88
CA ASP A 18 -7.23 -16.56 -5.21
C ASP A 18 -6.35 -15.64 -6.09
N GLY A 19 -5.14 -15.31 -5.63
CA GLY A 19 -4.19 -14.47 -6.34
C GLY A 19 -4.38 -12.96 -6.09
N ASN A 20 -5.48 -12.54 -5.46
CA ASN A 20 -5.74 -11.13 -5.22
C ASN A 20 -4.71 -10.53 -4.25
N VAL A 21 -4.16 -9.38 -4.62
CA VAL A 21 -3.20 -8.64 -3.81
C VAL A 21 -3.85 -7.39 -3.24
N SER A 22 -3.82 -7.26 -1.92
CA SER A 22 -4.35 -6.12 -1.18
C SER A 22 -3.24 -5.23 -0.62
N ILE A 23 -3.49 -3.92 -0.60
CA ILE A 23 -2.61 -2.89 -0.03
C ILE A 23 -2.56 -2.91 1.50
N CYS A 24 -3.45 -3.66 2.14
CA CYS A 24 -3.55 -3.77 3.59
C CYS A 24 -3.65 -5.24 4.00
N VAL A 25 -2.92 -5.61 5.06
CA VAL A 25 -2.95 -6.95 5.66
C VAL A 25 -4.13 -7.14 6.65
N ILE A 26 -4.88 -6.08 6.94
CA ILE A 26 -5.95 -6.09 7.95
C ILE A 26 -7.34 -5.87 7.34
N SER A 27 -7.42 -5.22 6.17
CA SER A 27 -8.69 -4.91 5.52
C SER A 27 -8.59 -5.23 4.03
N HIS A 28 -9.46 -6.13 3.57
CA HIS A 28 -9.43 -6.69 2.20
C HIS A 28 -10.65 -6.26 1.38
N GLY A 29 -11.26 -5.11 1.71
CA GLY A 29 -12.35 -4.58 0.90
C GLY A 29 -11.88 -4.27 -0.52
N ARG A 30 -12.76 -4.42 -1.52
CA ARG A 30 -12.47 -4.25 -2.97
C ARG A 30 -11.61 -3.03 -3.33
N HIS A 31 -11.79 -1.92 -2.60
CA HIS A 31 -11.07 -0.68 -2.85
C HIS A 31 -9.57 -0.74 -2.49
N GLY A 32 -9.15 -1.76 -1.74
CA GLY A 32 -7.77 -2.01 -1.35
C GLY A 32 -7.07 -3.08 -2.19
N VAL A 33 -7.77 -3.74 -3.11
CA VAL A 33 -7.17 -4.70 -4.05
C VAL A 33 -6.45 -3.92 -5.15
N ILE A 34 -5.21 -4.28 -5.42
CA ILE A 34 -4.31 -3.58 -6.36
C ILE A 34 -3.90 -4.44 -7.57
N GLY A 35 -4.35 -5.69 -7.64
CA GLY A 35 -4.09 -6.58 -8.78
C GLY A 35 -4.26 -8.04 -8.39
N ASN A 36 -4.01 -8.93 -9.35
CA ASN A 36 -4.02 -10.38 -9.15
C ASN A 36 -2.75 -11.01 -9.72
N LEU A 37 -2.01 -11.79 -8.93
CA LEU A 37 -0.74 -12.40 -9.36
C LEU A 37 -0.90 -13.64 -10.25
N PHE A 38 -2.11 -14.19 -10.38
CA PHE A 38 -2.39 -15.24 -11.35
C PHE A 38 -2.64 -14.66 -12.74
N ASP A 39 -3.09 -13.40 -12.82
CA ASP A 39 -3.44 -12.71 -14.06
C ASP A 39 -2.36 -11.74 -14.56
N GLU A 40 -1.53 -11.20 -13.65
CA GLU A 40 -0.63 -10.08 -13.93
C GLU A 40 0.80 -10.29 -13.38
N PRO A 41 1.84 -9.74 -14.04
CA PRO A 41 3.20 -9.76 -13.51
C PRO A 41 3.33 -9.06 -12.16
N ALA A 42 4.18 -9.60 -11.28
CA ALA A 42 4.40 -9.07 -9.93
C ALA A 42 4.85 -7.60 -9.93
N GLU A 43 5.67 -7.20 -10.90
CA GLU A 43 6.16 -5.84 -11.08
C GLU A 43 5.02 -4.84 -11.28
N THR A 44 3.99 -5.24 -12.02
CA THR A 44 2.80 -4.41 -12.28
C THR A 44 2.01 -4.19 -10.99
N VAL A 45 1.81 -5.26 -10.21
CA VAL A 45 1.10 -5.19 -8.93
C VAL A 45 1.89 -4.36 -7.91
N VAL A 46 3.21 -4.54 -7.83
CA VAL A 46 4.09 -3.75 -6.96
C VAL A 46 4.08 -2.27 -7.36
N ALA A 47 4.14 -1.95 -8.65
CA ALA A 47 4.08 -0.57 -9.14
C ALA A 47 2.78 0.13 -8.71
N ARG A 48 1.65 -0.59 -8.74
CA ARG A 48 0.36 -0.07 -8.22
C ARG A 48 0.39 0.14 -6.71
N GLY A 49 1.05 -0.73 -5.95
CA GLY A 49 1.28 -0.55 -4.51
C GLY A 49 2.08 0.72 -4.20
N VAL A 50 3.15 0.98 -4.95
CA VAL A 50 3.96 2.20 -4.85
C VAL A 50 3.14 3.44 -5.22
N ALA A 51 2.36 3.38 -6.29
CA ALA A 51 1.49 4.48 -6.71
C ALA A 51 0.41 4.78 -5.66
N PHE A 52 -0.20 3.75 -5.07
CA PHE A 52 -1.17 3.90 -3.98
C PHE A 52 -0.55 4.63 -2.79
N ARG A 53 0.66 4.23 -2.39
CA ARG A 53 1.38 4.89 -1.29
C ARG A 53 1.67 6.36 -1.61
N ARG A 54 2.19 6.66 -2.81
CA ARG A 54 2.43 8.04 -3.24
C ARG A 54 1.16 8.89 -3.16
N ARG A 55 0.00 8.33 -3.53
CA ARG A 55 -1.29 9.02 -3.39
C ARG A 55 -1.65 9.29 -1.93
N LEU A 56 -1.43 8.33 -1.03
CA LEU A 56 -1.62 8.58 0.41
C LEU A 56 -0.70 9.69 0.94
N GLU A 57 0.55 9.73 0.48
CA GLU A 57 1.54 10.73 0.93
C GLU A 57 1.25 12.13 0.37
N THR A 58 0.68 12.22 -0.84
CA THR A 58 0.43 13.50 -1.52
C THR A 58 -0.99 14.05 -1.31
N GLU A 59 -2.02 13.20 -1.41
CA GLU A 59 -3.43 13.59 -1.32
C GLU A 59 -4.00 13.42 0.09
N GLY A 60 -3.32 12.63 0.94
CA GLY A 60 -3.80 12.24 2.26
C GLY A 60 -4.86 11.14 2.20
N ARG A 61 -5.07 10.50 3.35
CA ARG A 61 -5.94 9.31 3.43
C ARG A 61 -7.40 9.57 3.07
N CYS A 62 -7.91 10.76 3.37
CA CYS A 62 -9.32 11.12 3.12
C CYS A 62 -9.70 11.07 1.63
N ARG A 63 -8.72 11.14 0.72
CA ARG A 63 -8.90 11.09 -0.73
C ARG A 63 -8.77 9.69 -1.32
N VAL A 64 -8.34 8.70 -0.54
CA VAL A 64 -8.13 7.32 -1.00
C VAL A 64 -9.25 6.43 -0.49
N GLY A 65 -10.07 5.88 -1.39
CA GLY A 65 -11.31 5.17 -1.05
C GLY A 65 -11.16 4.07 0.01
N HIS A 66 -10.10 3.27 -0.04
CA HIS A 66 -9.82 2.23 0.96
C HIS A 66 -9.42 2.79 2.32
N CYS A 67 -8.77 3.95 2.36
CA CYS A 67 -8.20 4.54 3.57
C CYS A 67 -9.01 5.71 4.13
N SER A 68 -10.08 6.16 3.47
CA SER A 68 -10.77 7.42 3.76
C SER A 68 -11.37 7.52 5.17
N THR A 69 -11.66 6.38 5.80
CA THR A 69 -12.19 6.29 7.17
C THR A 69 -11.26 5.51 8.12
N CYS A 70 -10.06 5.11 7.67
CA CYS A 70 -9.14 4.25 8.39
C CYS A 70 -8.33 4.96 9.50
N ARG A 71 -8.58 4.61 10.76
CA ARG A 71 -7.93 5.23 11.94
C ARG A 71 -6.56 4.65 12.33
N LYS A 72 -5.99 3.73 11.54
CA LYS A 72 -4.67 3.16 11.84
C LYS A 72 -3.60 4.27 11.91
N PRO A 73 -2.63 4.22 12.83
CA PRO A 73 -1.63 5.28 12.96
C PRO A 73 -0.82 5.47 11.67
N GLU A 74 -0.23 6.65 11.54
CA GLU A 74 0.76 6.93 10.51
C GLU A 74 2.04 6.14 10.78
N GLY A 75 2.78 5.82 9.72
CA GLY A 75 4.02 5.10 9.89
C GLY A 75 4.83 5.04 8.61
N SER A 76 6.14 4.97 8.80
CA SER A 76 7.13 4.89 7.73
C SER A 76 8.17 3.83 8.07
N VAL A 77 8.88 3.37 7.05
CA VAL A 77 10.07 2.55 7.24
C VAL A 77 11.13 3.39 7.95
N TYR A 78 11.72 2.87 9.03
CA TYR A 78 12.78 3.58 9.76
C TYR A 78 13.92 3.99 8.82
N ALA A 79 14.49 5.18 9.05
CA ALA A 79 15.54 5.77 8.20
C ALA A 79 16.74 4.83 7.94
N LYS A 80 17.12 4.00 8.92
CA LYS A 80 18.19 3.00 8.77
C LYS A 80 17.94 1.95 7.68
N HIS A 81 16.68 1.72 7.32
CA HIS A 81 16.28 0.79 6.25
C HIS A 81 16.00 1.50 4.91
N GLN A 82 15.92 2.83 4.89
CA GLN A 82 15.73 3.59 3.65
C GLN A 82 17.03 3.69 2.82
N ARG A 83 18.20 3.71 3.47
CA ARG A 83 19.51 3.89 2.81
C ARG A 83 19.94 2.71 1.92
N ARG A 84 19.34 1.54 2.05
CA ARG A 84 19.67 0.37 1.20
C ARG A 84 18.98 0.36 -0.16
N LEU A 85 18.01 1.25 -0.40
CA LEU A 85 17.29 1.35 -1.68
C LEU A 85 17.89 2.39 -2.65
N GLN A 86 19.00 3.04 -2.28
CA GLN A 86 19.70 4.03 -3.12
C GLN A 86 20.92 3.44 -3.86
N VAL A 87 21.14 2.13 -3.82
CA VAL A 87 22.18 1.49 -4.63
C VAL A 87 21.48 0.85 -5.84
N ALA A 88 21.34 1.66 -6.89
CA ALA A 88 21.18 1.20 -8.27
C ALA A 88 22.55 1.29 -8.95
#